data_AF-A0A0M7ALD1-F1
#
_entry.id   AF-A0A0M7ALD1-F1
#
_cell.length_a   1.000
_cell.length_b   1.000
_cell.length_c   1.000
_cell.angle_alpha   90.00
_cell.angle_beta   90.00
_cell.angle_gamma   90.00
#
_symmetry.space_group_name_H-M   'P 1'
#
loop_
_entity.id
_entity.type
_entity.pdbx_description
1 polymer ?
#
loop_
_entity_poly.entity_id
_entity_poly.type
_entity_poly.pdbx_seq_one_letter_code
_entity_poly.pdbx_strand_id
1 'polypeptide(L)'
;MTKTFKREVAVIMFGFLMLLCIFDLLTGGETTAYQWAELLALPIFGFGVAAFGLDAAAKQLPIGGQGARQMQPPMPPEGYAE
;
A
#
# COMPACT_ATOMS: atom_id res chain seq x y z
N MET A 1 0.07 4.07 -17.15
CA MET A 1 -0.22 4.13 -15.69
C MET A 1 -0.12 2.71 -15.16
N THR A 2 1.06 2.29 -14.69
CA THR A 2 1.30 0.92 -14.19
C THR A 2 0.64 0.81 -12.82
N LYS A 3 -0.59 0.27 -12.75
CA LYS A 3 -1.27 0.04 -11.47
C LYS A 3 -0.37 -0.81 -10.58
N THR A 4 -0.11 -0.36 -9.36
CA THR A 4 0.64 -1.12 -8.35
C THR A 4 -0.20 -2.30 -7.87
N PHE A 5 -0.18 -3.38 -8.63
CA PHE A 5 -0.86 -4.65 -8.36
C PHE A 5 -0.61 -5.15 -6.92
N LYS A 6 0.59 -4.89 -6.38
CA LYS A 6 0.98 -5.24 -5.00
C LYS A 6 0.07 -4.61 -3.94
N ARG A 7 -0.39 -3.37 -4.14
CA ARG A 7 -1.28 -2.67 -3.19
C ARG A 7 -2.70 -3.23 -3.25
N GLU A 8 -3.23 -3.48 -4.45
CA GLU A 8 -4.55 -4.10 -4.63
C GLU A 8 -4.60 -5.50 -4.00
N VAL A 9 -3.56 -6.31 -4.25
CA VAL A 9 -3.42 -7.64 -3.63
C VAL A 9 -3.36 -7.55 -2.10
N ALA A 10 -2.59 -6.61 -1.55
CA ALA A 10 -2.51 -6.43 -0.09
C ALA A 10 -3.88 -6.08 0.52
N VAL A 11 -4.63 -5.16 -0.10
CA VAL A 11 -5.99 -4.80 0.34
C VAL A 11 -6.93 -6.01 0.30
N ILE A 12 -6.88 -6.80 -0.77
CA ILE A 12 -7.72 -8.01 -0.89
C ILE A 12 -7.36 -9.02 0.21
N MET A 13 -6.08 -9.23 0.50
CA MET A 13 -5.65 -10.15 1.56
C MET A 13 -6.09 -9.68 2.95
N PHE A 14 -6.00 -8.38 3.24
CA PHE A 14 -6.55 -7.82 4.48
C PHE A 14 -8.07 -7.95 4.56
N GLY A 15 -8.78 -7.73 3.45
CA GLY A 15 -10.22 -7.94 3.37
C GLY A 15 -10.62 -9.40 3.63
N PHE A 16 -9.87 -10.36 3.09
CA PHE A 16 -10.09 -11.78 3.34
C PHE A 16 -9.86 -12.16 4.81
N LEU A 17 -8.76 -11.69 5.41
CA LEU A 17 -8.49 -11.90 6.84
C LEU A 17 -9.63 -11.34 7.71
N MET A 18 -10.09 -10.12 7.40
CA MET A 18 -11.22 -9.49 8.11
C MET A 18 -12.51 -10.31 7.97
N LEU A 19 -12.77 -10.85 6.78
CA LEU A 19 -13.95 -11.68 6.54
C LEU A 19 -13.93 -12.97 7.34
N LEU A 20 -12.77 -13.64 7.47
CA LEU A 20 -12.61 -14.81 8.33
C LEU A 20 -12.91 -14.48 9.80
N CYS A 21 -12.39 -13.36 10.30
CA CYS A 21 -12.65 -12.91 11.67
C CYS A 21 -14.12 -12.56 11.89
N ILE A 22 -14.76 -11.87 10.95
CA ILE A 22 -16.20 -11.55 11.03
C ILE A 22 -17.03 -12.84 11.03
N PHE A 23 -16.69 -13.79 10.15
CA PHE A 23 -17.38 -15.07 10.08
C PHE A 23 -17.29 -15.83 11.41
N ASP A 24 -16.10 -15.92 12.00
CA ASP A 24 -15.89 -16.55 13.31
C ASP A 24 -16.74 -15.90 14.41
N LEU A 25 -16.76 -14.57 14.46
CA LEU A 25 -17.59 -13.82 15.41
C LEU A 25 -19.09 -14.08 15.23
N LEU A 26 -19.57 -14.13 13.99
CA LEU A 26 -20.98 -14.38 13.68
C LEU A 26 -21.42 -15.82 13.95
N THR A 27 -20.49 -16.77 13.98
CA THR A 27 -20.76 -18.21 14.16
C THR A 27 -20.55 -18.71 15.59
N GLY A 28 -20.12 -17.83 16.50
CA GLY A 28 -20.00 -18.14 17.93
C GLY A 28 -18.57 -18.43 18.43
N GLY A 29 -17.55 -18.19 17.61
CA GLY A 29 -16.14 -18.35 17.97
C GLY A 29 -15.59 -19.77 17.85
N GLU A 30 -14.26 -19.90 17.91
CA GLU A 30 -13.48 -21.16 17.81
C GLU A 30 -13.73 -21.97 16.52
N THR A 31 -14.09 -21.31 15.44
CA THR A 31 -14.33 -21.99 14.17
C THR A 31 -13.02 -22.27 13.42
N THR A 32 -13.09 -23.13 12.41
CA THR A 32 -11.97 -23.33 11.47
C THR A 32 -11.54 -22.03 10.80
N ALA A 33 -12.43 -21.04 10.66
CA ALA A 33 -12.10 -19.73 10.12
C ALA A 33 -11.10 -18.97 11.00
N TYR A 34 -11.20 -19.10 12.34
CA TYR A 34 -10.22 -18.52 13.26
C TYR A 34 -8.84 -19.14 13.07
N GLN A 35 -8.74 -20.46 12.95
CA GLN A 35 -7.46 -21.15 12.73
C GLN A 35 -6.79 -20.70 11.43
N TRP A 36 -7.58 -20.55 10.35
CA TRP A 36 -7.07 -19.98 9.10
C TRP A 36 -6.66 -18.52 9.25
N ALA A 37 -7.42 -17.71 9.97
CA ALA A 37 -7.07 -16.31 10.22
C ALA A 37 -5.76 -16.19 11.01
N GLU A 38 -5.56 -17.01 12.04
CA GLU A 38 -4.33 -17.02 12.85
C GLU A 38 -3.10 -17.41 12.01
N LEU A 39 -3.21 -18.49 11.22
CA LEU A 39 -2.15 -18.94 10.31
C LEU A 39 -1.80 -17.89 9.24
N LEU A 40 -2.80 -17.18 8.73
CA LEU A 40 -2.63 -16.21 7.64
C LEU A 40 -2.28 -14.80 8.14
N ALA A 41 -2.51 -14.48 9.41
CA ALA A 41 -2.26 -13.15 9.95
C ALA A 41 -0.81 -12.71 9.75
N LEU A 42 0.15 -13.52 10.23
CA LEU A 42 1.58 -13.19 10.15
C LEU A 42 2.06 -12.92 8.70
N PRO A 43 1.83 -13.81 7.72
CA PRO A 43 2.26 -13.57 6.34
C PRO A 43 1.51 -12.39 5.67
N ILE A 44 0.22 -12.17 5.97
CA ILE A 44 -0.55 -11.05 5.41
C ILE A 44 -0.04 -9.71 5.96
N PHE A 45 0.19 -9.61 7.27
CA PHE A 45 0.77 -8.40 7.87
C PHE A 45 2.18 -8.14 7.35
N GLY A 46 3.03 -9.18 7.24
CA GLY A 46 4.37 -9.05 6.66
C GLY A 46 4.34 -8.54 5.22
N PHE A 47 3.47 -9.12 4.39
CA PHE A 47 3.27 -8.66 3.02
C PHE A 47 2.73 -7.24 2.95
N GLY A 48 1.75 -6.88 3.79
CA GLY A 48 1.19 -5.54 3.86
C GLY A 48 2.22 -4.48 4.23
N VAL A 49 3.02 -4.73 5.27
CA VAL A 49 4.12 -3.83 5.68
C VAL A 49 5.15 -3.69 4.56
N ALA A 50 5.48 -4.78 3.85
CA ALA A 50 6.37 -4.70 2.69
C ALA A 50 5.74 -3.91 1.52
N ALA A 51 4.48 -4.16 1.20
CA ALA A 51 3.78 -3.57 0.05
C ALA A 51 3.50 -2.08 0.23
N PHE A 52 3.20 -1.63 1.45
CA PHE A 52 2.91 -0.23 1.76
C PHE A 52 4.11 0.50 2.38
N GLY A 53 4.76 -0.12 3.36
CA GLY A 53 5.84 0.49 4.15
C GLY A 53 7.15 0.61 3.37
N LEU A 54 7.60 -0.44 2.68
CA LEU A 54 8.83 -0.35 1.88
C LEU A 54 8.65 0.54 0.64
N ASP A 55 7.46 0.55 0.04
CA ASP A 55 7.15 1.45 -1.09
C ASP A 55 7.11 2.92 -0.66
N ALA A 56 6.58 3.21 0.53
CA ALA A 56 6.64 4.55 1.12
C ALA A 56 8.07 4.95 1.51
N ALA A 57 8.83 4.06 2.16
CA ALA A 57 10.22 4.31 2.53
C ALA A 57 11.11 4.52 1.29
N ALA A 58 10.94 3.73 0.23
CA ALA A 58 11.65 3.93 -1.03
C ALA A 58 11.32 5.27 -1.70
N LYS A 59 10.10 5.77 -1.54
CA LYS A 59 9.69 7.11 -2.03
C LYS A 59 10.17 8.25 -1.13
N GLN A 60 10.44 7.98 0.15
CA GLN A 60 10.93 8.96 1.12
C GLN A 60 12.46 8.99 1.26
N LEU A 61 13.16 7.91 0.88
CA LEU A 61 14.62 7.86 0.92
C LEU A 61 15.20 8.81 -0.15
N PRO A 62 16.01 9.82 0.24
CA PRO A 62 16.69 10.71 -0.68
C PRO A 62 17.94 10.03 -1.29
N ILE A 63 17.85 8.74 -1.63
CA ILE A 63 18.92 8.01 -2.30
C ILE A 63 18.49 7.81 -3.75
N GLY A 64 18.75 8.85 -4.56
CA GLY A 64 18.65 8.77 -6.01
C GLY A 64 17.49 9.54 -6.67
N GLY A 65 17.46 10.87 -6.49
CA GLY A 65 17.13 11.75 -7.62
C GLY A 65 15.67 11.94 -8.05
N GLN A 66 14.66 11.72 -7.20
CA GLN A 66 13.27 12.12 -7.51
C GLN A 66 12.81 13.42 -6.83
N GLY A 67 13.75 14.25 -6.36
CA GLY A 67 13.52 15.68 -6.16
C GLY A 67 13.49 16.49 -7.47
N ALA A 68 13.70 15.86 -8.63
CA ALA A 68 13.78 16.52 -9.94
C ALA A 68 12.48 16.45 -10.78
N ARG A 69 11.32 16.23 -10.15
CA ARG A 69 10.01 16.45 -10.79
C ARG A 69 9.18 17.40 -9.94
N GLN A 70 9.53 18.69 -9.96
CA GLN A 70 8.58 19.83 -9.92
C GLN A 70 9.23 21.22 -9.77
N MET A 71 10.54 21.41 -10.00
CA MET A 71 11.00 22.73 -10.45
C MET A 71 10.86 22.79 -11.96
N GLN A 72 9.63 23.01 -12.40
CA GLN A 72 9.38 23.67 -13.67
C GLN A 72 10.21 24.97 -13.64
N PRO A 73 11.15 25.20 -14.57
CA PRO A 73 11.77 26.53 -14.65
C PRO A 73 10.61 27.52 -14.85
N PRO A 74 10.55 28.63 -14.10
CA PRO A 74 9.56 29.64 -14.41
C PRO A 74 9.80 30.03 -15.87
N MET A 75 8.78 29.82 -16.72
CA MET A 75 8.85 30.34 -18.08
C MET A 75 9.11 31.83 -17.98
N PRO A 76 10.05 32.40 -18.77
CA PRO A 76 10.20 33.85 -18.80
C PRO A 76 8.88 34.47 -19.24
N PRO A 77 8.47 35.61 -18.67
CA PRO A 77 7.25 36.29 -19.10
C PRO A 77 7.35 36.63 -20.59
N GLU A 78 6.36 36.21 -21.37
CA GLU A 78 6.15 36.72 -22.72
C GLU A 78 5.89 38.23 -22.64
N GLY A 79 6.67 38.99 -23.40
CA GLY A 79 6.49 40.43 -23.58
C GLY A 79 7.28 41.24 -22.56
N TYR A 80 8.39 41.83 -23.00
CA TYR A 80 8.47 43.23 -23.42
C TYR A 80 9.76 43.38 -24.23
N ALA A 81 9.64 43.44 -25.55
CA ALA A 81 10.63 44.06 -26.41
C ALA A 81 9.96 45.32 -26.96
N GLU A 82 10.70 46.42 -26.82
CA GLU A 82 10.36 47.81 -27.13
C GLU A 82 10.08 48.04 -28.61
#